data_AF-A0A661TPQ9-F1
#
_entry.id   AF-A0A661TPQ9-F1
#
_cell.length_a   1.000
_cell.length_b   1.000
_cell.length_c   1.000
_cell.angle_alpha   90.00
_cell.angle_beta   90.00
_cell.angle_gamma   90.00
#
_symmetry.space_group_name_H-M   'P 1'
#
loop_
_entity.id
_entity.type
_entity.pdbx_description
1 polymer ?
#
loop_
_entity_poly.entity_id
_entity_poly.type
_entity_poly.pdbx_seq_one_letter_code
_entity_poly.pdbx_strand_id
1 'polypeptide(L)'
;DSTTTPVNIGSGGGDDGGVTGGPAGGGAIKLTSGGTTTINANISVNGNNASNTNGGGASGGSIYIITNTLAGTATLSANGGNPQTANAGGGGGGRISIDLSCNNNFNFTLSATGGGTTYPGAEGSLYPGDNSTVSTQAATDISKIAATGNGSVDEMGFKSITQHGHVWSTSPTPTISGLHSELGARACSGSFSSPIDSLTGGTIYYIRSYITIDGDTTIYGDEEQFTTSAAKYRFNPGGYYKFKGSFKFY
;
A
#
# COMPACT_ATOMS: atom_id res chain seq x y z
N ASP A 1 -0.97 5.15 -20.13
CA ASP A 1 -0.29 3.92 -19.68
C ASP A 1 -0.68 3.64 -18.24
N SER A 2 -0.80 2.38 -17.82
CA SER A 2 -1.23 2.01 -16.47
C SER A 2 -0.03 1.87 -15.53
N THR A 3 -0.09 2.46 -14.34
CA THR A 3 0.91 2.26 -13.28
C THR A 3 0.77 0.91 -12.60
N THR A 4 -0.45 0.37 -12.51
CA THR A 4 -0.77 -0.86 -11.76
C THR A 4 -0.72 -2.11 -12.63
N THR A 5 -0.97 -1.98 -13.94
CA THR A 5 -0.96 -3.09 -14.92
C THR A 5 -0.13 -2.77 -16.17
N PRO A 6 1.14 -2.36 -16.03
CA PRO A 6 1.94 -1.88 -17.15
C PRO A 6 2.33 -3.01 -18.11
N VAL A 7 2.05 -2.86 -19.40
CA VAL A 7 2.42 -3.85 -20.45
C VAL A 7 3.04 -3.21 -21.70
N ASN A 8 3.11 -1.88 -21.76
CA ASN A 8 3.65 -1.20 -22.94
C ASN A 8 5.19 -1.15 -22.90
N ILE A 9 5.78 -1.25 -24.08
CA ILE A 9 7.21 -1.00 -24.31
C ILE A 9 7.54 0.49 -24.18
N GLY A 10 8.81 0.79 -23.94
CA GLY A 10 9.34 2.14 -23.99
C GLY A 10 9.42 2.66 -25.43
N SER A 11 9.30 3.98 -25.60
CA SER A 11 9.51 4.63 -26.89
C SER A 11 10.99 4.73 -27.24
N GLY A 12 11.30 4.73 -28.54
CA GLY A 12 12.63 5.09 -29.01
C GLY A 12 13.00 6.54 -28.67
N GLY A 13 14.30 6.82 -28.59
CA GLY A 13 14.83 8.18 -28.44
C GLY A 13 14.82 8.94 -29.77
N GLY A 14 14.98 10.26 -29.71
CA GLY A 14 15.08 11.10 -30.89
C GLY A 14 16.43 10.98 -31.59
N ASP A 15 16.45 11.21 -32.90
CA ASP A 15 17.64 11.34 -33.74
C ASP A 15 17.74 12.74 -34.36
N ASP A 16 18.95 13.13 -34.77
CA ASP A 16 19.22 14.40 -35.44
C ASP A 16 19.12 14.30 -36.99
N GLY A 17 18.46 13.24 -37.49
CA GLY A 17 18.25 12.99 -38.91
C GLY A 17 19.41 12.23 -39.61
N GLY A 18 20.32 11.61 -38.85
CA GLY A 18 21.35 10.71 -39.38
C GLY A 18 20.84 9.34 -39.85
N VAL A 19 21.72 8.50 -40.42
CA VAL A 19 21.37 7.18 -41.00
C VAL A 19 21.13 6.07 -39.97
N THR A 20 21.54 6.28 -38.72
CA THR A 20 21.30 5.38 -37.59
C THR A 20 20.15 5.98 -36.79
N GLY A 21 18.93 5.46 -36.96
CA GLY A 21 17.76 5.91 -36.20
C GLY A 21 17.99 5.91 -34.69
N GLY A 22 17.13 6.61 -33.95
CA GLY A 22 17.28 6.81 -32.50
C GLY A 22 17.34 5.51 -31.68
N PRO A 23 17.84 5.58 -30.43
CA PRO A 23 18.01 4.40 -29.59
C PRO A 23 16.66 3.71 -29.33
N ALA A 24 16.66 2.38 -29.27
CA ALA A 24 15.46 1.61 -28.97
C ALA A 24 15.00 1.82 -27.52
N GLY A 25 13.68 1.93 -27.33
CA GLY A 25 13.07 1.94 -26.01
C GLY A 25 13.13 0.58 -25.32
N GLY A 26 12.86 0.59 -24.02
CA GLY A 26 12.85 -0.62 -23.20
C GLY A 26 11.76 -1.61 -23.57
N GLY A 27 12.00 -2.90 -23.32
CA GLY A 27 11.01 -3.96 -23.55
C GLY A 27 9.86 -3.96 -22.52
N ALA A 28 8.99 -4.97 -22.59
CA ALA A 28 7.98 -5.20 -21.57
C ALA A 28 8.03 -6.65 -21.11
N ILE A 29 7.97 -6.86 -19.79
CA ILE A 29 7.95 -8.17 -19.16
C ILE A 29 6.72 -8.26 -18.28
N LYS A 30 5.91 -9.31 -18.48
CA LYS A 30 4.84 -9.71 -17.56
C LYS A 30 5.09 -11.12 -17.04
N LEU A 31 5.16 -11.26 -15.72
CA LEU A 31 5.30 -12.54 -15.03
C LEU A 31 4.06 -12.79 -14.17
N THR A 32 3.53 -14.00 -14.19
CA THR A 32 2.36 -14.39 -13.40
C THR A 32 2.58 -15.77 -12.81
N SER A 33 2.53 -15.88 -11.49
CA SER A 33 2.69 -17.12 -10.73
C SER A 33 1.73 -17.12 -9.54
N GLY A 34 1.12 -18.26 -9.23
CA GLY A 34 0.25 -18.38 -8.03
C GLY A 34 1.02 -18.63 -6.72
N GLY A 35 2.33 -18.86 -6.80
CA GLY A 35 3.16 -19.26 -5.66
C GLY A 35 4.32 -18.31 -5.40
N THR A 36 5.44 -18.87 -5.00
CA THR A 36 6.70 -18.11 -4.85
C THR A 36 7.37 -17.97 -6.21
N THR A 37 7.64 -16.73 -6.62
CA THR A 37 8.50 -16.42 -7.76
C THR A 37 9.89 -16.07 -7.22
N THR A 38 10.91 -16.84 -7.61
CA THR A 38 12.30 -16.59 -7.20
C THR A 38 13.09 -15.94 -8.33
N ILE A 39 13.65 -14.74 -8.08
CA ILE A 39 14.46 -14.00 -9.06
C ILE A 39 15.80 -13.65 -8.40
N ASN A 40 16.86 -14.31 -8.86
CA ASN A 40 18.24 -14.12 -8.38
C ASN A 40 19.14 -13.39 -9.38
N ALA A 41 18.58 -12.97 -10.51
CA ALA A 41 19.31 -12.28 -11.58
C ALA A 41 18.58 -10.97 -11.94
N ASN A 42 19.35 -9.99 -12.40
CA ASN A 42 18.80 -8.69 -12.76
C ASN A 42 17.85 -8.82 -13.96
N ILE A 43 16.70 -8.14 -13.86
CA ILE A 43 15.77 -7.97 -14.97
C ILE A 43 15.86 -6.52 -15.41
N SER A 44 16.17 -6.29 -16.69
CA SER A 44 16.29 -4.97 -17.26
C SER A 44 15.37 -4.81 -18.47
N VAL A 45 14.53 -3.78 -18.41
CA VAL A 45 13.77 -3.23 -19.55
C VAL A 45 14.13 -1.76 -19.74
N ASN A 46 15.39 -1.41 -19.56
CA ASN A 46 15.86 -0.04 -19.71
C ASN A 46 15.77 0.43 -21.16
N GLY A 47 15.55 1.72 -21.35
CA GLY A 47 15.75 2.37 -22.64
C GLY A 47 17.23 2.43 -22.99
N ASN A 48 17.56 2.26 -24.27
CA ASN A 48 18.95 2.36 -24.70
C ASN A 48 19.46 3.80 -24.63
N ASN A 49 20.74 3.94 -24.30
CA ASN A 49 21.46 5.20 -24.45
C ASN A 49 21.57 5.57 -25.93
N ALA A 50 21.56 6.86 -26.24
CA ALA A 50 21.85 7.34 -27.57
C ALA A 50 23.29 7.02 -27.98
N SER A 51 23.47 6.58 -29.23
CA SER A 51 24.78 6.29 -29.83
C SER A 51 25.19 7.29 -30.91
N ASN A 52 24.27 8.12 -31.38
CA ASN A 52 24.48 9.16 -32.39
C ASN A 52 24.69 10.54 -31.75
N THR A 53 25.33 11.43 -32.50
CA THR A 53 25.53 12.82 -32.09
C THR A 53 24.17 13.48 -31.89
N ASN A 54 23.97 14.16 -30.76
CA ASN A 54 22.70 14.82 -30.40
C ASN A 54 21.46 13.91 -30.25
N GLY A 55 21.62 12.58 -30.22
CA GLY A 55 20.51 11.67 -29.95
C GLY A 55 19.98 11.80 -28.52
N GLY A 56 18.66 11.76 -28.41
CA GLY A 56 17.98 11.69 -27.12
C GLY A 56 17.96 10.25 -26.58
N GLY A 57 18.00 10.09 -25.26
CA GLY A 57 17.86 8.78 -24.64
C GLY A 57 16.48 8.16 -24.85
N ALA A 58 16.40 6.83 -24.95
CA ALA A 58 15.12 6.13 -25.12
C ALA A 58 14.41 5.92 -23.78
N SER A 59 13.08 5.77 -23.79
CA SER A 59 12.33 5.58 -22.55
C SER A 59 12.47 4.16 -22.02
N GLY A 60 12.45 4.01 -20.69
CA GLY A 60 12.30 2.73 -20.02
C GLY A 60 10.98 2.04 -20.36
N GLY A 61 10.98 0.72 -20.21
CA GLY A 61 9.86 -0.16 -20.52
C GLY A 61 8.95 -0.47 -19.34
N SER A 62 8.41 -1.68 -19.30
CA SER A 62 7.48 -2.12 -18.25
C SER A 62 7.88 -3.46 -17.64
N ILE A 63 7.87 -3.56 -16.31
CA ILE A 63 7.94 -4.81 -15.56
C ILE A 63 6.61 -4.95 -14.80
N TYR A 64 5.90 -6.04 -15.02
CA TYR A 64 4.69 -6.38 -14.28
C TYR A 64 4.77 -7.79 -13.72
N ILE A 65 4.85 -7.92 -12.40
CA ILE A 65 4.94 -9.21 -11.71
C ILE A 65 3.66 -9.39 -10.89
N ILE A 66 3.01 -10.54 -11.05
CA ILE A 66 1.91 -10.98 -10.20
C ILE A 66 2.37 -12.27 -9.54
N THR A 67 2.52 -12.28 -8.23
CA THR A 67 2.96 -13.46 -7.48
C THR A 67 2.42 -13.47 -6.07
N ASN A 68 2.30 -14.64 -5.46
CA ASN A 68 1.95 -14.68 -4.04
C ASN A 68 3.12 -14.12 -3.20
N THR A 69 4.32 -14.66 -3.39
CA THR A 69 5.56 -14.16 -2.74
C THR A 69 6.64 -13.95 -3.80
N LEU A 70 7.37 -12.84 -3.72
CA LEU A 70 8.57 -12.60 -4.53
C LEU A 70 9.80 -12.79 -3.65
N ALA A 71 10.64 -13.77 -4.00
CA ALA A 71 11.83 -14.14 -3.25
C ALA A 71 13.10 -13.92 -4.06
N GLY A 72 14.19 -13.58 -3.40
CA GLY A 72 15.49 -13.33 -4.01
C GLY A 72 16.01 -11.93 -3.72
N THR A 73 17.16 -11.62 -4.31
CA THR A 73 17.86 -10.34 -4.16
C THR A 73 18.40 -9.95 -5.52
N ALA A 74 17.57 -9.25 -6.30
CA ALA A 74 17.94 -8.82 -7.64
C ALA A 74 17.56 -7.35 -7.86
N THR A 75 18.13 -6.77 -8.91
CA THR A 75 17.68 -5.49 -9.44
C THR A 75 16.62 -5.70 -10.52
N LEU A 76 15.49 -5.01 -10.38
CA LEU A 76 14.50 -4.87 -11.44
C LEU A 76 14.56 -3.42 -11.94
N SER A 77 14.94 -3.23 -13.21
CA SER A 77 15.20 -1.90 -13.75
C SER A 77 14.36 -1.60 -15.00
N ALA A 78 13.75 -0.43 -15.02
CA ALA A 78 13.04 0.15 -16.16
C ALA A 78 13.50 1.60 -16.38
N ASN A 79 14.80 1.84 -16.34
CA ASN A 79 15.37 3.19 -16.43
C ASN A 79 15.32 3.73 -17.85
N GLY A 80 15.21 5.05 -17.99
CA GLY A 80 15.44 5.74 -19.25
C GLY A 80 16.91 5.70 -19.66
N GLY A 81 17.16 5.80 -20.96
CA GLY A 81 18.48 5.90 -21.55
C GLY A 81 19.05 7.31 -21.43
N ASN A 82 20.37 7.40 -21.42
CA ASN A 82 21.11 8.65 -21.44
C ASN A 82 21.26 9.20 -22.88
N PRO A 83 21.29 10.53 -23.06
CA PRO A 83 21.71 11.16 -24.30
C PRO A 83 23.23 11.00 -24.49
N GLN A 84 23.69 11.18 -25.73
CA GLN A 84 25.13 11.12 -26.04
C GLN A 84 25.86 12.42 -25.70
N THR A 85 25.15 13.56 -25.77
CA THR A 85 25.67 14.90 -25.45
C THR A 85 24.81 15.57 -24.38
N ALA A 86 25.39 16.56 -23.70
CA ALA A 86 24.68 17.36 -22.69
C ALA A 86 23.54 18.24 -23.26
N ASN A 87 23.47 18.37 -24.59
CA ASN A 87 22.47 19.21 -25.26
C ASN A 87 21.20 18.44 -25.67
N ALA A 88 21.16 17.12 -25.45
CA ALA A 88 20.01 16.28 -25.78
C ALA A 88 19.29 15.79 -24.52
N GLY A 89 17.99 15.50 -24.66
CA GLY A 89 17.14 15.01 -23.58
C GLY A 89 17.41 13.55 -23.24
N GLY A 90 17.38 13.21 -21.95
CA GLY A 90 17.33 11.82 -21.51
C GLY A 90 15.95 11.20 -21.68
N GLY A 91 15.92 9.87 -21.77
CA GLY A 91 14.67 9.12 -21.85
C GLY A 91 13.95 9.09 -20.51
N GLY A 92 12.61 9.04 -20.55
CA GLY A 92 11.83 8.87 -19.33
C GLY A 92 12.00 7.49 -18.71
N GLY A 93 11.86 7.40 -17.39
CA GLY A 93 11.76 6.14 -16.67
C GLY A 93 10.47 5.39 -17.04
N GLY A 94 10.53 4.07 -16.88
CA GLY A 94 9.47 3.13 -17.17
C GLY A 94 8.56 2.86 -15.98
N ARG A 95 7.92 1.68 -15.97
CA ARG A 95 7.00 1.28 -14.91
C ARG A 95 7.40 -0.07 -14.34
N ILE A 96 7.36 -0.19 -13.02
CA ILE A 96 7.51 -1.46 -12.31
C ILE A 96 6.30 -1.63 -11.39
N SER A 97 5.45 -2.61 -11.69
CA SER A 97 4.34 -3.03 -10.84
C SER A 97 4.58 -4.44 -10.33
N ILE A 98 4.48 -4.64 -9.02
CA ILE A 98 4.65 -5.93 -8.37
C ILE A 98 3.46 -6.16 -7.44
N ASP A 99 2.53 -6.97 -7.90
CA ASP A 99 1.36 -7.40 -7.16
C ASP A 99 1.75 -8.62 -6.31
N LEU A 100 1.82 -8.42 -4.99
CA LEU A 100 2.17 -9.41 -3.98
C LEU A 100 0.97 -9.69 -3.08
N SER A 101 0.65 -10.97 -2.89
CA SER A 101 -0.31 -11.36 -1.84
C SER A 101 0.35 -11.44 -0.46
N CYS A 102 1.64 -11.75 -0.40
CA CYS A 102 2.44 -11.86 0.82
C CYS A 102 3.82 -11.20 0.65
N ASN A 103 4.18 -10.31 1.59
CA ASN A 103 5.50 -9.71 1.75
C ASN A 103 6.17 -10.19 3.05
N ASN A 104 7.19 -11.02 2.90
CA ASN A 104 7.98 -11.61 3.98
C ASN A 104 9.42 -11.08 3.98
N ASN A 105 9.60 -9.77 3.83
CA ASN A 105 10.88 -9.06 3.65
C ASN A 105 11.27 -8.89 2.17
N PHE A 106 10.68 -7.88 1.54
CA PHE A 106 11.00 -7.47 0.18
C PHE A 106 12.42 -6.89 0.09
N ASN A 107 13.32 -7.59 -0.60
CA ASN A 107 14.75 -7.24 -0.69
C ASN A 107 15.22 -6.96 -2.12
N PHE A 108 14.33 -6.46 -2.98
CA PHE A 108 14.67 -6.12 -4.36
C PHE A 108 15.08 -4.66 -4.48
N THR A 109 16.06 -4.40 -5.34
CA THR A 109 16.36 -3.04 -5.78
C THR A 109 15.49 -2.72 -6.98
N LEU A 110 14.56 -1.78 -6.84
CA LEU A 110 13.74 -1.30 -7.94
C LEU A 110 14.30 0.02 -8.47
N SER A 111 14.37 0.16 -9.79
CA SER A 111 14.87 1.38 -10.43
C SER A 111 14.03 1.68 -11.66
N ALA A 112 13.38 2.83 -11.68
CA ALA A 112 12.62 3.31 -12.83
C ALA A 112 12.98 4.78 -13.05
N THR A 113 14.26 5.11 -13.11
CA THR A 113 14.72 6.50 -13.16
C THR A 113 14.67 7.08 -14.57
N GLY A 114 14.59 8.41 -14.68
CA GLY A 114 14.92 9.08 -15.91
C GLY A 114 16.39 8.86 -16.27
N GLY A 115 16.70 8.86 -17.57
CA GLY A 115 18.08 9.01 -18.03
C GLY A 115 18.44 10.49 -18.19
N GLY A 116 19.71 10.80 -18.41
CA GLY A 116 20.17 12.14 -18.74
C GLY A 116 21.03 12.81 -17.68
N THR A 117 21.65 13.92 -18.10
CA THR A 117 22.48 14.78 -17.25
C THR A 117 21.86 16.17 -17.13
N THR A 118 22.06 17.02 -18.13
CA THR A 118 21.57 18.42 -18.14
C THR A 118 20.06 18.51 -18.36
N TYR A 119 19.50 17.62 -19.19
CA TYR A 119 18.07 17.54 -19.49
C TYR A 119 17.56 16.15 -19.12
N PRO A 120 17.36 15.85 -17.82
CA PRO A 120 16.94 14.53 -17.38
C PRO A 120 15.52 14.24 -17.85
N GLY A 121 15.29 12.98 -18.24
CA GLY A 121 13.95 12.46 -18.45
C GLY A 121 13.18 12.39 -17.13
N ALA A 122 11.85 12.35 -17.21
CA ALA A 122 11.02 12.18 -16.02
C ALA A 122 11.28 10.82 -15.38
N GLU A 123 11.20 10.76 -14.05
CA GLU A 123 11.18 9.50 -13.32
C GLU A 123 9.95 8.67 -13.71
N GLY A 124 10.13 7.36 -13.67
CA GLY A 124 9.10 6.36 -13.85
C GLY A 124 8.28 6.14 -12.59
N SER A 125 7.55 5.02 -12.55
CA SER A 125 6.69 4.69 -11.41
C SER A 125 6.98 3.30 -10.86
N LEU A 126 6.88 3.19 -9.55
CA LEU A 126 6.94 1.95 -8.79
C LEU A 126 5.59 1.76 -8.09
N TYR A 127 4.99 0.58 -8.23
CA TYR A 127 3.68 0.26 -7.65
C TYR A 127 3.73 -1.11 -6.96
N PRO A 128 3.11 -1.29 -5.76
CA PRO A 128 2.28 -0.31 -5.03
C PRO A 128 3.03 0.76 -4.24
N GLY A 129 4.37 0.68 -4.20
CA GLY A 129 5.22 1.56 -3.38
C GLY A 129 5.45 0.97 -1.99
N ASP A 130 5.99 1.77 -1.07
CA ASP A 130 6.39 1.29 0.26
C ASP A 130 5.20 0.93 1.16
N ASN A 131 4.10 1.68 1.04
CA ASN A 131 2.98 1.59 1.97
C ASN A 131 2.00 0.50 1.55
N SER A 132 1.59 -0.33 2.53
CA SER A 132 0.43 -1.21 2.38
C SER A 132 -0.86 -0.41 2.60
N THR A 133 -2.00 -0.92 2.12
CA THR A 133 -3.33 -0.33 2.36
C THR A 133 -4.15 -1.20 3.32
N VAL A 134 -5.02 -0.56 4.11
CA VAL A 134 -5.86 -1.23 5.11
C VAL A 134 -7.24 -0.59 5.14
N SER A 135 -8.29 -1.41 5.24
CA SER A 135 -9.68 -0.98 5.39
C SER A 135 -10.24 -1.38 6.75
N THR A 136 -11.10 -0.52 7.28
CA THR A 136 -11.92 -0.80 8.46
C THR A 136 -13.27 -1.34 7.99
N GLN A 137 -13.76 -2.39 8.63
CA GLN A 137 -15.07 -2.96 8.38
C GLN A 137 -15.96 -2.77 9.61
N ALA A 138 -17.28 -2.90 9.43
CA ALA A 138 -18.24 -2.75 10.51
C ALA A 138 -17.92 -3.69 11.69
N ALA A 139 -17.96 -3.14 12.91
CA ALA A 139 -17.81 -3.93 14.13
C ALA A 139 -18.99 -4.91 14.30
N THR A 140 -18.70 -6.09 14.84
CA THR A 140 -19.69 -7.15 15.10
C THR A 140 -19.72 -7.53 16.58
N ASP A 141 -20.63 -8.43 16.97
CA ASP A 141 -20.75 -8.96 18.34
C ASP A 141 -20.83 -7.88 19.44
N ILE A 142 -21.51 -6.78 19.11
CA ILE A 142 -21.56 -5.59 19.95
C ILE A 142 -22.46 -5.84 21.17
N SER A 143 -21.83 -5.90 22.33
CA SER A 143 -22.48 -6.03 23.63
C SER A 143 -22.45 -4.70 24.39
N LYS A 144 -22.76 -4.74 25.69
CA LYS A 144 -22.67 -3.58 26.58
C LYS A 144 -21.21 -3.15 26.83
N ILE A 145 -20.29 -4.12 26.85
CA ILE A 145 -18.92 -3.94 27.34
C ILE A 145 -17.84 -4.43 26.38
N ALA A 146 -18.23 -4.97 25.23
CA ALA A 146 -17.31 -5.52 24.25
C ALA A 146 -17.89 -5.47 22.83
N ALA A 147 -17.01 -5.56 21.84
CA ALA A 147 -17.32 -5.72 20.42
C ALA A 147 -16.16 -6.46 19.72
N THR A 148 -16.36 -6.87 18.48
CA THR A 148 -15.31 -7.38 17.59
C THR A 148 -15.00 -6.33 16.54
N GLY A 149 -13.75 -5.85 16.48
CA GLY A 149 -13.26 -5.01 15.39
C GLY A 149 -12.93 -5.88 14.18
N ASN A 150 -13.35 -5.44 12.99
CA ASN A 150 -13.09 -6.13 11.72
C ASN A 150 -12.32 -5.23 10.75
N GLY A 151 -11.36 -5.80 10.03
CA GLY A 151 -10.52 -5.08 9.08
C GLY A 151 -9.93 -5.97 8.01
N SER A 152 -9.33 -5.36 6.99
CA SER A 152 -8.61 -6.07 5.93
C SER A 152 -7.35 -5.31 5.52
N VAL A 153 -6.25 -6.03 5.29
CA VAL A 153 -5.11 -5.48 4.56
C VAL A 153 -5.37 -5.74 3.08
N ASP A 154 -5.54 -4.68 2.29
CA ASP A 154 -6.09 -4.78 0.93
C ASP A 154 -4.99 -4.91 -0.13
N GLU A 155 -3.85 -4.24 0.08
CA GLU A 155 -2.68 -4.32 -0.80
C GLU A 155 -1.39 -4.31 0.01
N MET A 156 -0.43 -5.17 -0.36
CA MET A 156 0.88 -5.27 0.29
C MET A 156 1.89 -4.31 -0.36
N GLY A 157 2.37 -3.33 0.41
CA GLY A 157 3.50 -2.48 0.06
C GLY A 157 4.85 -3.19 0.15
N PHE A 158 5.92 -2.51 -0.27
CA PHE A 158 7.28 -3.04 -0.22
C PHE A 158 7.87 -3.07 1.20
N LYS A 159 7.38 -2.24 2.13
CA LYS A 159 7.76 -2.34 3.53
C LYS A 159 6.91 -3.37 4.27
N SER A 160 7.55 -4.16 5.13
CA SER A 160 6.87 -5.20 5.89
C SER A 160 5.96 -4.59 6.94
N ILE A 161 4.81 -5.22 7.22
CA ILE A 161 3.93 -4.83 8.32
C ILE A 161 4.46 -5.44 9.62
N THR A 162 4.84 -4.58 10.58
CA THR A 162 5.39 -4.93 11.88
C THR A 162 4.32 -5.06 12.98
N GLN A 163 3.18 -4.38 12.82
CA GLN A 163 2.05 -4.43 13.74
C GLN A 163 0.74 -4.21 12.98
N HIS A 164 -0.35 -4.82 13.43
CA HIS A 164 -1.70 -4.52 12.94
C HIS A 164 -2.74 -4.69 14.04
N GLY A 165 -3.90 -4.05 13.85
CA GLY A 165 -5.00 -4.16 14.79
C GLY A 165 -6.06 -3.10 14.58
N HIS A 166 -6.79 -2.77 15.64
CA HIS A 166 -7.80 -1.73 15.67
C HIS A 166 -7.46 -0.70 16.74
N VAL A 167 -7.76 0.56 16.47
CA VAL A 167 -7.79 1.67 17.43
C VAL A 167 -9.24 2.08 17.65
N TRP A 168 -9.61 2.46 18.88
CA TRP A 168 -10.97 2.91 19.18
C TRP A 168 -11.03 4.00 20.24
N SER A 169 -12.08 4.82 20.20
CA SER A 169 -12.29 5.94 21.11
C SER A 169 -13.75 6.39 21.14
N THR A 170 -14.15 7.14 22.17
CA THR A 170 -15.43 7.88 22.18
C THR A 170 -15.35 9.22 21.45
N SER A 171 -14.15 9.60 21.00
CA SER A 171 -13.89 10.78 20.16
C SER A 171 -13.51 10.33 18.74
N PRO A 172 -13.87 11.11 17.71
CA PRO A 172 -13.45 10.83 16.34
C PRO A 172 -11.93 10.80 16.17
N THR A 173 -11.48 10.20 15.08
CA THR A 173 -10.11 10.01 14.63
C THR A 173 -9.20 9.31 15.66
N PRO A 174 -9.58 8.11 16.16
CA PRO A 174 -8.72 7.36 17.06
C PRO A 174 -7.37 7.04 16.41
N THR A 175 -6.32 7.01 17.23
CA THR A 175 -4.93 6.72 16.83
C THR A 175 -4.29 5.74 17.82
N ILE A 176 -3.11 5.21 17.48
CA ILE A 176 -2.36 4.25 18.31
C ILE A 176 -1.89 4.81 19.66
N SER A 177 -1.98 6.14 19.90
CA SER A 177 -1.71 6.70 21.22
C SER A 177 -2.84 6.45 22.23
N GLY A 178 -4.02 6.04 21.75
CA GLY A 178 -5.20 5.74 22.56
C GLY A 178 -5.39 4.24 22.80
N LEU A 179 -6.64 3.83 22.98
CA LEU A 179 -6.99 2.42 23.12
C LEU A 179 -6.83 1.70 21.79
N HIS A 180 -6.11 0.58 21.80
CA HIS A 180 -5.81 -0.20 20.61
C HIS A 180 -5.51 -1.66 20.95
N SER A 181 -5.61 -2.51 19.94
CA SER A 181 -5.22 -3.92 20.00
C SER A 181 -3.91 -4.14 19.25
N GLU A 182 -3.07 -5.06 19.70
CA GLU A 182 -1.82 -5.43 19.04
C GLU A 182 -1.86 -6.90 18.58
N LEU A 183 -1.99 -7.15 17.27
CA LEU A 183 -2.04 -8.49 16.69
C LEU A 183 -0.68 -8.97 16.13
N GLY A 184 0.35 -8.14 16.19
CA GLY A 184 1.71 -8.42 15.75
C GLY A 184 1.95 -8.18 14.26
N ALA A 185 3.08 -8.69 13.76
CA ALA A 185 3.47 -8.58 12.37
C ALA A 185 2.51 -9.35 11.44
N ARG A 186 2.40 -8.89 10.19
CA ARG A 186 1.55 -9.53 9.20
C ARG A 186 2.22 -9.63 7.83
N ALA A 187 2.34 -10.86 7.35
CA ALA A 187 3.01 -11.15 6.09
C ALA A 187 2.12 -11.06 4.85
N CYS A 188 0.82 -11.30 4.99
CA CYS A 188 -0.08 -11.47 3.86
C CYS A 188 -1.31 -10.57 4.00
N SER A 189 -1.84 -10.16 2.85
CA SER A 189 -3.13 -9.46 2.74
C SER A 189 -4.31 -10.29 3.29
N GLY A 190 -5.47 -9.65 3.40
CA GLY A 190 -6.74 -10.26 3.75
C GLY A 190 -7.36 -9.78 5.06
N SER A 191 -8.43 -10.45 5.48
CA SER A 191 -9.20 -10.08 6.68
C SER A 191 -8.45 -10.34 7.99
N PHE A 192 -8.76 -9.57 9.01
CA PHE A 192 -8.36 -9.78 10.40
C PHE A 192 -9.43 -9.22 11.36
N SER A 193 -9.38 -9.66 12.61
CA SER A 193 -10.28 -9.19 13.66
C SER A 193 -9.56 -9.10 15.00
N SER A 194 -9.99 -8.19 15.88
CA SER A 194 -9.53 -8.19 17.28
C SER A 194 -10.68 -7.96 18.26
N PRO A 195 -10.59 -8.53 19.49
CA PRO A 195 -11.53 -8.21 20.56
C PRO A 195 -11.35 -6.77 21.01
N ILE A 196 -12.47 -6.10 21.29
CA ILE A 196 -12.54 -4.77 21.87
C ILE A 196 -13.31 -4.87 23.17
N ASP A 197 -12.64 -4.57 24.28
CA ASP A 197 -13.14 -4.83 25.63
C ASP A 197 -13.30 -3.55 26.44
N SER A 198 -13.81 -3.67 27.67
CA SER A 198 -13.88 -2.58 28.64
C SER A 198 -14.65 -1.35 28.15
N LEU A 199 -15.67 -1.59 27.31
CA LEU A 199 -16.53 -0.53 26.77
C LEU A 199 -17.59 -0.07 27.78
N THR A 200 -18.06 1.16 27.62
CA THR A 200 -19.23 1.65 28.33
C THR A 200 -20.50 1.38 27.52
N GLY A 201 -21.58 0.96 28.19
CA GLY A 201 -22.84 0.61 27.54
C GLY A 201 -23.69 1.83 27.14
N GLY A 202 -24.33 1.76 25.97
CA GLY A 202 -25.10 2.88 25.42
C GLY A 202 -24.22 4.04 24.96
N THR A 203 -22.98 3.74 24.52
CA THR A 203 -21.96 4.72 24.15
C THR A 203 -21.54 4.50 22.69
N ILE A 204 -21.38 5.60 21.95
CA ILE A 204 -20.85 5.59 20.59
C ILE A 204 -19.33 5.49 20.67
N TYR A 205 -18.77 4.57 19.88
CA TYR A 205 -17.34 4.43 19.66
C TYR A 205 -17.02 4.59 18.18
N TYR A 206 -15.91 5.26 17.93
CA TYR A 206 -15.24 5.39 16.64
C TYR A 206 -14.12 4.35 16.60
N ILE A 207 -13.99 3.62 15.51
CA ILE A 207 -13.00 2.56 15.31
C ILE A 207 -12.29 2.74 13.97
N ARG A 208 -10.99 2.46 13.95
CA ARG A 208 -10.21 2.36 12.71
C ARG A 208 -9.31 1.13 12.77
N SER A 209 -9.19 0.41 11.68
CA SER A 209 -8.09 -0.53 11.46
C SER A 209 -6.79 0.23 11.30
N TYR A 210 -5.69 -0.34 11.78
CA TYR A 210 -4.35 0.22 11.59
C TYR A 210 -3.33 -0.86 11.24
N ILE A 211 -2.28 -0.43 10.56
CA ILE A 211 -1.04 -1.18 10.36
C ILE A 211 0.15 -0.26 10.66
N THR A 212 1.21 -0.82 11.23
CA THR A 212 2.52 -0.17 11.32
C THR A 212 3.47 -0.93 10.41
N ILE A 213 4.24 -0.19 9.60
CA ILE A 213 5.22 -0.75 8.67
C ILE A 213 6.64 -0.45 9.14
N ASP A 214 7.63 -1.12 8.55
CA ASP A 214 9.06 -0.89 8.81
C ASP A 214 9.42 0.62 8.76
N GLY A 215 10.10 1.10 9.79
CA GLY A 215 10.34 2.54 9.99
C GLY A 215 9.22 3.28 10.73
N ASP A 216 8.41 2.56 11.50
CA ASP A 216 7.43 3.06 12.48
C ASP A 216 6.31 3.95 11.91
N THR A 217 6.09 3.89 10.59
CA THR A 217 4.99 4.62 9.96
C THR A 217 3.68 3.86 10.20
N THR A 218 2.68 4.54 10.73
CA THR A 218 1.34 3.97 10.96
C THR A 218 0.35 4.47 9.94
N ILE A 219 -0.38 3.55 9.33
CA ILE A 219 -1.42 3.78 8.33
C ILE A 219 -2.74 3.31 8.93
N TYR A 220 -3.79 4.09 8.69
CA TYR A 220 -5.12 3.82 9.23
C TYR A 220 -6.12 3.67 8.08
N GLY A 221 -7.08 2.77 8.26
CA GLY A 221 -8.24 2.68 7.40
C GLY A 221 -9.23 3.81 7.66
N ASP A 222 -10.35 3.73 6.96
CA ASP A 222 -11.48 4.64 7.16
C ASP A 222 -12.06 4.50 8.57
N GLU A 223 -12.74 5.55 9.03
CA GLU A 223 -13.39 5.55 10.33
C GLU A 223 -14.79 4.96 10.25
N GLU A 224 -15.03 3.99 11.12
CA GLU A 224 -16.35 3.40 11.34
C GLU A 224 -16.87 3.75 12.74
N GLN A 225 -18.18 3.63 12.93
CA GLN A 225 -18.83 3.87 14.22
C GLN A 225 -19.71 2.70 14.62
N PHE A 226 -19.76 2.44 15.93
CA PHE A 226 -20.72 1.52 16.50
C PHE A 226 -21.23 2.01 17.86
N THR A 227 -22.43 1.60 18.24
CA THR A 227 -23.02 1.92 19.55
C THR A 227 -23.15 0.67 20.39
N THR A 228 -22.57 0.68 21.59
CA THR A 228 -22.71 -0.44 22.53
C THR A 228 -24.15 -0.60 22.99
N SER A 229 -24.55 -1.84 23.29
CA SER A 229 -25.88 -2.10 23.84
C SER A 229 -26.08 -1.37 25.17
N ALA A 230 -27.22 -0.71 25.34
CA ALA A 230 -27.59 -0.07 26.61
C ALA A 230 -27.89 -1.11 27.70
N ALA A 231 -27.78 -0.72 28.96
CA ALA A 231 -28.27 -1.53 30.06
C ALA A 231 -29.79 -1.72 29.94
N LYS A 232 -30.25 -2.97 29.77
CA LYS A 232 -31.68 -3.28 29.89
C LYS A 232 -32.06 -3.26 31.37
N TYR A 233 -32.64 -2.16 31.83
CA TYR A 233 -33.34 -2.15 33.12
C TYR A 233 -34.67 -2.90 32.95
N ARG A 234 -34.76 -4.11 33.51
CA ARG A 234 -36.03 -4.81 33.63
C ARG A 234 -36.80 -4.20 34.80
N PHE A 235 -37.83 -3.42 34.50
CA PHE A 235 -38.87 -3.14 35.48
C PHE A 235 -39.66 -4.43 35.69
N ASN A 236 -39.61 -4.97 36.91
CA ASN A 236 -40.42 -6.09 37.32
C ASN A 236 -41.82 -5.52 37.66
N PRO A 237 -42.86 -5.80 36.86
CA PRO A 237 -44.21 -5.32 37.16
C PRO A 237 -44.64 -5.95 38.50
N GLY A 238 -44.70 -5.15 39.56
CA GLY A 238 -45.03 -5.60 40.93
C GLY A 238 -43.90 -5.44 41.96
N GLY A 239 -42.70 -5.01 41.56
CA GLY A 239 -41.63 -4.66 42.50
C GLY A 239 -41.72 -3.20 42.96
N TYR A 240 -41.59 -2.95 44.27
CA TYR A 240 -41.36 -1.60 44.79
C TYR A 240 -39.88 -1.23 44.64
N TYR A 241 -39.59 -0.15 43.91
CA TYR A 241 -38.24 0.38 43.75
C TYR A 241 -38.05 1.62 44.64
N LYS A 242 -36.99 1.61 45.45
CA LYS A 242 -36.60 2.78 46.25
C LYS A 242 -35.74 3.70 45.37
N PHE A 243 -36.33 4.77 44.85
CA PHE A 243 -35.58 5.82 44.18
C PHE A 243 -34.77 6.62 45.22
N LYS A 244 -33.44 6.66 45.08
CA LYS A 244 -32.58 7.62 45.79
C LYS A 244 -32.36 8.84 44.89
N GLY A 245 -33.31 9.77 44.91
CA GLY A 245 -33.24 11.01 44.15
C GLY A 245 -34.55 11.80 44.25
N SER A 246 -34.47 13.11 44.03
CA SER A 246 -35.63 14.01 44.07
C SER A 246 -36.18 14.19 42.67
N PHE A 247 -37.48 13.94 42.46
CA PHE A 247 -38.17 14.34 41.23
C PHE A 247 -38.58 15.81 41.33
N LYS A 248 -38.23 16.62 40.33
CA LYS A 248 -38.87 17.91 40.08
C LYS A 248 -39.79 17.74 38.88
N PHE A 249 -41.08 18.00 39.07
CA PHE A 249 -42.03 18.18 37.98
C PHE A 249 -41.99 19.64 37.55
N TYR A 250 -41.74 19.89 36.27
CA TYR A 250 -41.99 21.15 35.56
C TYR A 250 -42.88 20.85 34.37
#